data_AF-A0A212J9P6-F1
#
_entry.id   AF-A0A212J9P6-F1
#
_cell.length_a   1.000
_cell.length_b   1.000
_cell.length_c   1.000
_cell.angle_alpha   90.00
_cell.angle_beta   90.00
_cell.angle_gamma   90.00
#
_symmetry.space_group_name_H-M   'P 1'
#
loop_
_entity.id
_entity.type
_entity.pdbx_description
1 polymer ?
#
loop_
_entity_poly.entity_id
_entity_poly.type
_entity_poly.pdbx_seq_one_letter_code
_entity_poly.pdbx_strand_id
1 'polypeptide(L)'
;MQAESQQKFKTNGLEDTMSGASLAARAMQSVVDRAERLNLKYSAVGNPPVYATDAFPWAREVEAEWRLIRAELDRILVRKGELPAFHEISSEVRSISSDTNWKTFFLCGYGIKSDDAIAQCPETWRILQKIPGLKSAMFSIFEPGKHLPPHRGPYNGVLRFHLGLIVPPEPDKIGIRVSDRLCHWEEGKALIFDDAYEHEAWNHSDKVRVVLFVDFEKPTRFPASLTNKAVLNMAVFTPFIREGYKAHKAWEKMFYGEGRKHR
;
A
#
# COMPACT_ATOMS: atom_id res chain seq x y z
N MET A 1 -23.32 -21.04 -9.22
CA MET A 1 -23.47 -20.30 -7.96
C MET A 1 -22.07 -20.06 -7.44
N GLN A 2 -21.45 -18.92 -7.78
CA GLN A 2 -20.11 -18.58 -7.28
C GLN A 2 -20.26 -18.25 -5.79
N ALA A 3 -19.49 -18.91 -4.94
CA ALA A 3 -19.43 -18.57 -3.53
C ALA A 3 -18.91 -17.13 -3.41
N GLU A 4 -19.74 -16.21 -2.93
CA GLU A 4 -19.29 -14.85 -2.61
C GLU A 4 -18.15 -14.96 -1.59
N SER A 5 -16.93 -14.59 -1.97
CA SER A 5 -15.83 -14.58 -1.03
C SER A 5 -16.10 -13.52 0.04
N GLN A 6 -16.16 -13.95 1.30
CA GLN A 6 -16.40 -13.04 2.41
C GLN A 6 -15.08 -12.53 2.97
N GLN A 7 -14.98 -11.20 3.14
CA GLN A 7 -13.86 -10.58 3.82
C GLN A 7 -13.76 -11.08 5.26
N LYS A 8 -12.56 -11.47 5.68
CA LYS A 8 -12.38 -12.35 6.84
C LYS A 8 -12.09 -11.71 8.20
N PHE A 9 -12.08 -10.41 8.48
CA PHE A 9 -11.73 -9.77 9.79
C PHE A 9 -10.42 -10.19 10.55
N LYS A 10 -9.98 -11.46 10.61
CA LYS A 10 -8.70 -11.93 11.18
C LYS A 10 -7.87 -12.78 10.19
N THR A 11 -6.55 -12.74 10.31
CA THR A 11 -5.61 -13.61 9.56
C THR A 11 -5.47 -14.94 10.30
N ASN A 12 -5.63 -16.07 9.60
CA ASN A 12 -5.41 -17.40 10.19
C ASN A 12 -3.92 -17.58 10.50
N GLY A 13 -3.56 -17.96 11.74
CA GLY A 13 -2.17 -18.26 12.12
C GLY A 13 -1.39 -17.16 12.84
N LEU A 14 -1.99 -15.98 13.05
CA LEU A 14 -1.55 -15.06 14.10
C LEU A 14 -2.24 -15.50 15.39
N GLU A 15 -1.49 -16.12 16.31
CA GLU A 15 -1.97 -16.37 17.66
C GLU A 15 -2.57 -15.10 18.24
N ASP A 16 -3.63 -15.25 19.04
CA ASP A 16 -4.22 -14.19 19.86
C ASP A 16 -3.12 -13.66 20.81
N THR A 17 -2.29 -12.73 20.32
CA THR A 17 -1.31 -11.95 21.10
C THR A 17 -1.98 -11.10 22.20
N MET A 18 -3.29 -11.23 22.30
CA MET A 18 -4.25 -10.46 23.09
C MET A 18 -4.57 -11.07 24.46
N SER A 19 -4.06 -12.26 24.80
CA SER A 19 -4.24 -12.79 26.16
C SER A 19 -3.63 -11.88 27.25
N GLY A 20 -2.72 -10.97 26.86
CA GLY A 20 -2.12 -9.93 27.72
C GLY A 20 -2.51 -8.47 27.40
N ALA A 21 -3.45 -8.20 26.48
CA ALA A 21 -3.75 -6.83 26.05
C ALA A 21 -4.58 -6.05 27.09
N SER A 22 -4.21 -4.79 27.32
CA SER A 22 -4.87 -3.87 28.27
C SER A 22 -6.33 -3.59 27.89
N LEU A 23 -7.16 -3.20 28.86
CA LEU A 23 -8.56 -2.81 28.64
C LEU A 23 -8.71 -1.74 27.54
N ALA A 24 -7.77 -0.78 27.48
CA ALA A 24 -7.74 0.25 26.46
C ALA A 24 -7.50 -0.31 25.05
N ALA A 25 -6.60 -1.28 24.90
CA ALA A 25 -6.33 -1.94 23.62
C ALA A 25 -7.56 -2.74 23.13
N ARG A 26 -8.25 -3.46 24.04
CA ARG A 26 -9.49 -4.18 23.70
C ARG A 26 -10.62 -3.24 23.28
N ALA A 27 -10.76 -2.10 23.96
CA ALA A 27 -11.75 -1.10 23.59
C ALA A 27 -11.46 -0.50 22.21
N MET A 28 -10.20 -0.17 21.91
CA MET A 28 -9.78 0.31 20.60
C MET A 28 -10.05 -0.71 19.49
N GLN A 29 -9.73 -2.00 19.72
CA GLN A 29 -10.01 -3.06 18.75
C GLN A 29 -11.52 -3.19 18.47
N SER A 30 -12.36 -3.12 19.50
CA SER A 30 -13.82 -3.15 19.33
C SER A 30 -14.35 -1.99 18.49
N VAL A 31 -13.75 -0.80 18.62
CA VAL A 31 -14.06 0.36 17.77
C VAL A 31 -13.67 0.10 16.32
N VAL A 32 -12.48 -0.44 16.07
CA VAL A 32 -12.00 -0.80 14.73
C VAL A 32 -12.92 -1.85 14.11
N ASP A 33 -13.20 -2.97 14.80
CA ASP A 33 -14.07 -4.03 14.32
C ASP A 33 -15.48 -3.51 13.97
N ARG A 34 -16.01 -2.59 14.78
CA ARG A 34 -17.30 -1.95 14.49
C ARG A 34 -17.23 -1.07 13.26
N ALA A 35 -16.15 -0.30 13.10
CA ALA A 35 -15.92 0.51 11.91
C ALA A 35 -15.80 -0.38 10.66
N GLU A 36 -15.11 -1.52 10.73
CA GLU A 36 -14.99 -2.44 9.60
C GLU A 36 -16.34 -3.02 9.17
N ARG A 37 -17.20 -3.40 10.13
CA ARG A 37 -18.57 -3.83 9.84
C ARG A 37 -19.40 -2.72 9.19
N LEU A 38 -19.24 -1.48 9.63
CA LEU A 38 -19.91 -0.33 9.03
C LEU A 38 -19.39 -0.08 7.60
N ASN A 39 -18.08 -0.18 7.37
CA ASN A 39 -17.47 -0.02 6.05
C ASN A 39 -18.03 -1.03 5.04
N LEU A 40 -18.16 -2.30 5.44
CA LEU A 40 -18.78 -3.32 4.59
C LEU A 40 -20.25 -2.99 4.28
N LYS A 41 -21.04 -2.65 5.30
CA LYS A 41 -22.48 -2.40 5.17
C LYS A 41 -22.79 -1.15 4.34
N TYR A 42 -21.98 -0.10 4.47
CA TYR A 42 -22.23 1.21 3.86
C TYR A 42 -21.22 1.56 2.75
N SER A 43 -20.52 0.57 2.19
CA SER A 43 -19.65 0.79 1.03
C SER A 43 -20.44 1.42 -0.12
N ALA A 44 -19.89 2.50 -0.70
CA ALA A 44 -20.51 3.19 -1.84
C ALA A 44 -20.22 2.50 -3.18
N VAL A 45 -19.21 1.62 -3.21
CA VAL A 45 -18.67 0.98 -4.41
C VAL A 45 -18.75 -0.56 -4.34
N GLY A 46 -19.51 -1.09 -3.38
CA GLY A 46 -19.55 -2.53 -3.10
C GLY A 46 -18.26 -3.04 -2.43
N ASN A 47 -18.15 -4.37 -2.29
CA ASN A 47 -17.02 -5.02 -1.62
C ASN A 47 -16.38 -6.16 -2.44
N PRO A 48 -16.19 -6.04 -3.77
CA PRO A 48 -15.45 -7.06 -4.50
C PRO A 48 -13.98 -7.09 -4.04
N PRO A 49 -13.29 -8.24 -4.14
CA PRO A 49 -11.85 -8.30 -3.87
C PRO A 49 -11.03 -7.45 -4.84
N VAL A 50 -11.46 -7.37 -6.11
CA VAL A 50 -10.83 -6.57 -7.17
C VAL A 50 -11.89 -5.71 -7.84
N TYR A 51 -11.61 -4.42 -7.97
CA TYR A 51 -12.54 -3.44 -8.52
C TYR A 51 -12.26 -3.18 -10.00
N ALA A 52 -13.33 -2.95 -10.77
CA ALA A 52 -13.19 -2.36 -12.09
C ALA A 52 -12.71 -0.92 -11.96
N THR A 53 -11.68 -0.53 -12.72
CA THR A 53 -11.09 0.82 -12.70
C THR A 53 -12.11 1.92 -12.97
N ASP A 54 -13.16 1.63 -13.74
CA ASP A 54 -14.24 2.57 -14.06
C ASP A 54 -15.10 2.98 -12.85
N ALA A 55 -15.05 2.22 -11.75
CA ALA A 55 -15.63 2.65 -10.48
C ALA A 55 -14.89 3.86 -9.87
N PHE A 56 -13.69 4.18 -10.36
CA PHE A 56 -12.82 5.23 -9.89
C PHE A 56 -12.31 6.07 -11.08
N PRO A 57 -13.12 7.00 -11.63
CA PRO A 57 -12.76 7.74 -12.85
C PRO A 57 -11.41 8.46 -12.80
N TRP A 58 -11.01 8.96 -11.62
CA TRP A 58 -9.70 9.59 -11.39
C TRP A 58 -8.52 8.67 -11.71
N ALA A 59 -8.70 7.35 -11.66
CA ALA A 59 -7.64 6.39 -12.00
C ALA A 59 -7.20 6.55 -13.46
N ARG A 60 -8.13 6.83 -14.39
CA ARG A 60 -7.81 7.09 -15.80
C ARG A 60 -6.96 8.35 -15.97
N GLU A 61 -7.16 9.35 -15.11
CA GLU A 61 -6.35 10.57 -15.12
C GLU A 61 -4.93 10.36 -14.59
N VAL A 62 -4.73 9.36 -13.73
CA VAL A 62 -3.41 8.93 -13.27
C VAL A 62 -2.74 8.05 -14.33
N GLU A 63 -3.47 7.09 -14.91
CA GLU A 63 -3.01 6.27 -16.03
C GLU A 63 -2.54 7.14 -17.21
N ALA A 64 -3.30 8.18 -17.58
CA ALA A 64 -2.93 9.06 -18.70
C ALA A 64 -1.54 9.71 -18.57
N GLU A 65 -1.06 9.90 -17.34
CA GLU A 65 0.20 10.57 -17.02
C GLU A 65 1.29 9.60 -16.54
N TRP A 66 1.08 8.29 -16.65
CA TRP A 66 1.97 7.27 -16.08
C TRP A 66 3.43 7.39 -16.53
N ARG A 67 3.68 7.88 -17.74
CA ARG A 67 5.03 8.07 -18.28
C ARG A 67 5.82 9.16 -17.55
N LEU A 68 5.14 10.18 -17.02
CA LEU A 68 5.79 11.20 -16.18
C LEU A 68 6.28 10.55 -14.88
N ILE A 69 5.41 9.78 -14.22
CA ILE A 69 5.74 9.01 -13.02
C ILE A 69 6.92 8.05 -13.30
N ARG A 70 6.87 7.33 -14.43
CA ARG A 70 7.94 6.42 -14.85
C ARG A 70 9.28 7.12 -15.04
N ALA A 71 9.29 8.30 -15.66
CA ALA A 71 10.51 9.06 -15.87
C ALA A 71 11.18 9.52 -14.56
N GLU A 72 10.39 9.83 -13.52
CA GLU A 72 10.95 10.14 -12.19
C GLU A 72 11.45 8.87 -11.48
N LEU A 73 10.70 7.77 -11.56
CA LEU A 73 11.12 6.47 -11.07
C LEU A 73 12.48 6.04 -11.66
N ASP A 74 12.66 6.19 -12.98
CA ASP A 74 13.92 5.79 -13.64
C ASP A 74 15.13 6.54 -13.06
N ARG A 75 14.97 7.81 -12.65
CA ARG A 75 16.03 8.57 -11.95
C ARG A 75 16.29 8.04 -10.55
N ILE A 76 15.25 7.66 -9.82
CA ILE A 76 15.36 7.07 -8.47
C ILE A 76 16.08 5.71 -8.54
N LEU A 77 15.79 4.90 -9.56
CA LEU A 77 16.36 3.56 -9.71
C LEU A 77 17.86 3.55 -10.03
N VAL A 78 18.46 4.68 -10.44
CA VAL A 78 19.93 4.81 -10.54
C VAL A 78 20.60 4.52 -9.19
N ARG A 79 19.96 4.92 -8.08
CA ARG A 79 20.42 4.66 -6.70
C ARG A 79 19.60 3.56 -6.01
N LYS A 80 19.05 2.60 -6.78
CA LYS A 80 18.23 1.48 -6.25
C LYS A 80 18.94 0.70 -5.12
N GLY A 81 20.26 0.61 -5.16
CA GLY A 81 21.06 -0.07 -4.13
C GLY A 81 20.92 0.55 -2.73
N GLU A 82 20.61 1.84 -2.66
CA GLU A 82 20.53 2.62 -1.42
C GLU A 82 19.08 2.78 -0.92
N LEU A 83 18.11 2.26 -1.66
CA LEU A 83 16.72 2.27 -1.24
C LEU A 83 16.50 1.29 -0.08
N PRO A 84 15.71 1.68 0.93
CA PRO A 84 15.47 0.88 2.11
C PRO A 84 14.56 -0.30 1.73
N ALA A 85 14.75 -1.42 2.42
CA ALA A 85 13.81 -2.52 2.34
C ALA A 85 12.54 -2.20 3.15
N PHE A 86 11.37 -2.67 2.71
CA PHE A 86 10.09 -2.28 3.33
C PHE A 86 9.98 -2.72 4.79
N HIS A 87 10.55 -3.87 5.16
CA HIS A 87 10.57 -4.37 6.54
C HIS A 87 11.45 -3.53 7.49
N GLU A 88 12.34 -2.70 6.94
CA GLU A 88 13.12 -1.73 7.70
C GLU A 88 12.29 -0.49 8.02
N ILE A 89 11.31 -0.16 7.16
CA ILE A 89 10.38 0.97 7.33
C ILE A 89 9.07 0.56 8.02
N SER A 90 8.69 -0.71 8.05
CA SER A 90 7.35 -1.13 8.49
C SER A 90 7.44 -2.37 9.37
N SER A 91 7.12 -2.24 10.66
CA SER A 91 7.17 -3.36 11.62
C SER A 91 6.09 -4.45 11.38
N GLU A 92 4.87 -4.12 10.92
CA GLU A 92 3.86 -5.08 10.44
C GLU A 92 4.39 -5.97 9.31
N VAL A 93 5.22 -5.41 8.44
CA VAL A 93 5.76 -6.13 7.28
C VAL A 93 6.83 -7.14 7.67
N ARG A 94 7.48 -6.99 8.84
CA ARG A 94 8.49 -7.95 9.30
C ARG A 94 7.94 -9.38 9.42
N SER A 95 6.63 -9.52 9.61
CA SER A 95 5.94 -10.81 9.65
C SER A 95 5.73 -11.46 8.27
N ILE A 96 5.77 -10.68 7.18
CA ILE A 96 5.50 -11.12 5.80
C ILE A 96 6.71 -10.96 4.87
N SER A 97 7.76 -10.29 5.31
CA SER A 97 9.01 -10.11 4.57
C SER A 97 10.17 -9.91 5.55
N SER A 98 11.15 -10.80 5.52
CA SER A 98 12.39 -10.70 6.30
C SER A 98 13.63 -10.45 5.44
N ASP A 99 13.47 -10.43 4.11
CA ASP A 99 14.54 -10.17 3.15
C ASP A 99 14.50 -8.73 2.61
N THR A 100 15.62 -8.30 2.01
CA THR A 100 15.81 -6.96 1.43
C THR A 100 15.34 -6.84 -0.03
N ASN A 101 14.68 -7.87 -0.56
CA ASN A 101 14.26 -7.95 -1.97
C ASN A 101 12.94 -7.23 -2.24
N TRP A 102 12.31 -6.66 -1.20
CA TRP A 102 11.22 -5.71 -1.34
C TRP A 102 11.67 -4.32 -0.90
N LYS A 103 11.98 -3.47 -1.88
CA LYS A 103 12.42 -2.09 -1.66
C LYS A 103 11.30 -1.10 -1.86
N THR A 104 11.35 0.00 -1.14
CA THR A 104 10.32 1.05 -1.24
C THR A 104 10.90 2.45 -1.23
N PHE A 105 10.42 3.29 -2.15
CA PHE A 105 10.67 4.73 -2.12
C PHE A 105 9.37 5.43 -1.72
N PHE A 106 9.31 5.87 -0.47
CA PHE A 106 8.09 6.38 0.16
C PHE A 106 7.96 7.90 -0.03
N LEU A 107 6.78 8.35 -0.46
CA LEU A 107 6.45 9.77 -0.64
C LEU A 107 5.60 10.29 0.52
N CYS A 108 4.57 9.54 0.92
CA CYS A 108 3.70 9.92 2.02
C CYS A 108 2.95 8.73 2.65
N GLY A 109 2.46 8.93 3.87
CA GLY A 109 1.65 7.96 4.62
C GLY A 109 0.94 8.61 5.80
N TYR A 110 -0.38 8.46 5.86
CA TYR A 110 -1.27 8.89 6.95
C TYR A 110 -1.00 10.31 7.46
N GLY A 111 -0.95 11.26 6.52
CA GLY A 111 -0.73 12.69 6.81
C GLY A 111 0.74 13.10 6.91
N ILE A 112 1.66 12.13 6.92
CA ILE A 112 3.10 12.38 6.95
C ILE A 112 3.66 12.34 5.53
N LYS A 113 4.62 13.22 5.23
CA LYS A 113 5.21 13.38 3.90
C LYS A 113 6.74 13.44 3.97
N SER A 114 7.37 13.00 2.89
CA SER A 114 8.79 13.20 2.62
C SER A 114 8.96 14.37 1.66
N ASP A 115 9.35 15.54 2.18
CA ASP A 115 9.58 16.73 1.34
C ASP A 115 10.73 16.50 0.35
N ASP A 116 11.78 15.77 0.76
CA ASP A 116 12.91 15.44 -0.12
C ASP A 116 12.49 14.46 -1.24
N ALA A 117 11.66 13.44 -0.95
CA ALA A 117 11.15 12.54 -1.99
C ALA A 117 10.20 13.24 -2.95
N ILE A 118 9.34 14.13 -2.43
CA ILE A 118 8.45 14.96 -3.24
C ILE A 118 9.26 15.90 -4.14
N ALA A 119 10.34 16.50 -3.64
CA ALA A 119 11.22 17.36 -4.43
C ALA A 119 11.92 16.61 -5.57
N GLN A 120 12.20 15.32 -5.41
CA GLN A 120 12.73 14.47 -6.49
C GLN A 120 11.66 13.96 -7.47
N CYS A 121 10.41 13.86 -7.00
CA CYS A 121 9.28 13.34 -7.76
C CYS A 121 8.11 14.35 -7.85
N PRO A 122 8.33 15.60 -8.33
CA PRO A 122 7.31 16.63 -8.35
C PRO A 122 6.10 16.28 -9.23
N GLU A 123 6.31 15.62 -10.38
CA GLU A 123 5.20 15.23 -11.24
C GLU A 123 4.37 14.11 -10.62
N THR A 124 5.03 13.11 -10.03
CA THR A 124 4.37 12.04 -9.28
C THR A 124 3.54 12.64 -8.15
N TRP A 125 4.10 13.58 -7.39
CA TRP A 125 3.37 14.23 -6.31
C TRP A 125 2.15 15.02 -6.81
N ARG A 126 2.29 15.77 -7.91
CA ARG A 126 1.18 16.50 -8.56
C ARG A 126 0.07 15.54 -9.00
N ILE A 127 0.42 14.43 -9.64
CA ILE A 127 -0.55 13.43 -10.11
C ILE A 127 -1.25 12.73 -8.95
N LEU A 128 -0.52 12.41 -7.87
CA LEU A 128 -1.10 11.85 -6.65
C LEU A 128 -2.19 12.74 -6.02
N GLN A 129 -2.15 14.07 -6.23
CA GLN A 129 -3.20 14.96 -5.72
C GLN A 129 -4.56 14.78 -6.39
N LYS A 130 -4.62 14.07 -7.53
CA LYS A 130 -5.88 13.70 -8.16
C LYS A 130 -6.64 12.59 -7.43
N ILE A 131 -5.96 11.84 -6.55
CA ILE A 131 -6.50 10.67 -5.86
C ILE A 131 -7.29 11.13 -4.63
N PRO A 132 -8.63 10.97 -4.60
CA PRO A 132 -9.44 11.38 -3.47
C PRO A 132 -9.09 10.56 -2.22
N GLY A 133 -8.86 11.26 -1.10
CA GLY A 133 -8.59 10.58 0.17
C GLY A 133 -7.26 9.82 0.20
N LEU A 134 -6.25 10.24 -0.56
CA LEU A 134 -4.89 9.71 -0.51
C LEU A 134 -4.41 9.50 0.94
N LYS A 135 -4.02 8.27 1.28
CA LYS A 135 -3.47 7.91 2.59
C LYS A 135 -1.99 7.60 2.51
N SER A 136 -1.56 6.78 1.57
CA SER A 136 -0.15 6.42 1.40
C SER A 136 0.24 6.40 -0.07
N ALA A 137 1.51 6.68 -0.37
CA ALA A 137 2.06 6.53 -1.71
C ALA A 137 3.55 6.20 -1.65
N MET A 138 3.95 5.20 -2.44
CA MET A 138 5.35 4.78 -2.59
C MET A 138 5.58 4.07 -3.93
N PHE A 139 6.83 4.08 -4.42
CA PHE A 139 7.25 3.09 -5.40
C PHE A 139 7.55 1.78 -4.69
N SER A 140 6.88 0.70 -5.09
CA SER A 140 7.06 -0.65 -4.54
C SER A 140 7.82 -1.52 -5.53
N ILE A 141 9.03 -1.92 -5.16
CA ILE A 141 10.02 -2.56 -6.01
C ILE A 141 10.21 -4.00 -5.54
N PHE A 142 9.83 -4.96 -6.37
CA PHE A 142 10.17 -6.37 -6.16
C PHE A 142 11.41 -6.68 -6.98
N GLU A 143 12.48 -7.05 -6.28
CA GLU A 143 13.65 -7.67 -6.89
C GLU A 143 13.30 -9.08 -7.39
N PRO A 144 14.14 -9.68 -8.26
CA PRO A 144 13.98 -11.04 -8.73
C PRO A 144 13.77 -12.05 -7.59
N GLY A 145 12.89 -13.02 -7.80
CA GLY A 145 12.58 -14.08 -6.85
C GLY A 145 11.71 -13.67 -5.65
N LYS A 146 11.30 -12.40 -5.53
CA LYS A 146 10.50 -11.96 -4.37
C LYS A 146 9.11 -12.61 -4.36
N HIS A 147 8.73 -13.17 -3.21
CA HIS A 147 7.37 -13.63 -2.93
C HIS A 147 6.93 -13.07 -1.58
N LEU A 148 5.74 -12.45 -1.55
CA LEU A 148 5.04 -12.14 -0.31
C LEU A 148 3.99 -13.23 -0.08
N PRO A 149 4.04 -13.96 1.05
CA PRO A 149 3.09 -15.01 1.35
C PRO A 149 1.67 -14.45 1.52
N PRO A 150 0.63 -15.30 1.54
CA PRO A 150 -0.74 -14.88 1.81
C PRO A 150 -0.87 -14.08 3.11
N HIS A 151 -1.39 -12.87 3.00
CA HIS A 151 -1.59 -11.94 4.11
C HIS A 151 -2.80 -11.04 3.88
N ARG A 152 -3.14 -10.21 4.87
CA ARG A 152 -4.27 -9.27 4.82
C ARG A 152 -3.82 -7.92 5.36
N GLY A 153 -4.36 -6.86 4.79
CA GLY A 153 -4.29 -5.52 5.33
C GLY A 153 -4.96 -5.45 6.71
N PRO A 154 -4.49 -4.55 7.60
CA PRO A 154 -4.97 -4.46 8.98
C PRO A 154 -6.35 -3.82 9.11
N TYR A 155 -6.85 -3.14 8.07
CA TYR A 155 -8.12 -2.40 8.15
C TYR A 155 -8.78 -2.21 6.77
N ASN A 156 -10.07 -2.53 6.65
CA ASN A 156 -10.83 -2.41 5.39
C ASN A 156 -11.31 -0.98 5.02
N GLY A 157 -10.76 0.03 5.69
CA GLY A 157 -11.12 1.44 5.47
C GLY A 157 -10.40 2.13 4.32
N VAL A 158 -9.43 1.44 3.72
CA VAL A 158 -8.72 1.88 2.52
C VAL A 158 -8.94 0.88 1.40
N LEU A 159 -8.69 1.34 0.18
CA LEU A 159 -8.49 0.49 -0.99
C LEU A 159 -7.10 0.72 -1.54
N ARG A 160 -6.53 -0.30 -2.17
CA ARG A 160 -5.19 -0.26 -2.74
C ARG A 160 -5.24 -0.10 -4.24
N PHE A 161 -4.51 0.89 -4.74
CA PHE A 161 -4.30 1.19 -6.14
C PHE A 161 -2.83 0.90 -6.49
N HIS A 162 -2.61 0.02 -7.48
CA HIS A 162 -1.31 -0.23 -8.08
C HIS A 162 -1.31 0.24 -9.54
N LEU A 163 -0.42 1.17 -9.91
CA LEU A 163 -0.13 1.47 -11.31
C LEU A 163 1.12 0.70 -11.74
N GLY A 164 1.03 -0.13 -12.78
CA GLY A 164 2.20 -0.79 -13.35
C GLY A 164 3.19 0.24 -13.91
N LEU A 165 4.45 0.22 -13.44
CA LEU A 165 5.48 1.14 -13.93
C LEU A 165 6.59 0.41 -14.67
N ILE A 166 7.11 -0.68 -14.09
CA ILE A 166 8.03 -1.62 -14.73
C ILE A 166 7.42 -3.01 -14.56
N VAL A 167 6.97 -3.62 -15.65
CA VAL A 167 6.35 -4.94 -15.60
C VAL A 167 6.97 -5.85 -16.66
N PRO A 168 7.86 -6.78 -16.27
CA PRO A 168 8.39 -7.76 -17.21
C PRO A 168 7.26 -8.57 -17.87
N PRO A 169 7.34 -8.87 -19.18
CA PRO A 169 6.30 -9.58 -19.92
C PRO A 169 6.34 -11.10 -19.65
N GLU A 170 6.25 -11.48 -18.38
CA GLU A 170 6.32 -12.87 -17.89
C GLU A 170 5.14 -13.14 -16.94
N PRO A 171 3.89 -13.14 -17.45
CA PRO A 171 2.68 -13.21 -16.61
C PRO A 171 2.61 -14.48 -15.76
N ASP A 172 3.19 -15.60 -16.22
CA ASP A 172 3.25 -16.84 -15.44
C ASP A 172 4.16 -16.75 -14.21
N LYS A 173 5.13 -15.82 -14.23
CA LYS A 173 6.11 -15.61 -13.15
C LYS A 173 5.81 -14.40 -12.28
N ILE A 174 4.91 -13.51 -12.71
CA ILE A 174 4.63 -12.25 -12.01
C ILE A 174 3.13 -12.09 -11.87
N GLY A 175 2.67 -12.03 -10.62
CA GLY A 175 1.25 -11.94 -10.35
C GLY A 175 0.93 -11.53 -8.93
N ILE A 176 -0.36 -11.30 -8.72
CA ILE A 176 -0.99 -11.13 -7.42
C ILE A 176 -2.27 -11.94 -7.41
N ARG A 177 -2.50 -12.69 -6.35
CA ARG A 177 -3.79 -13.30 -6.06
C ARG A 177 -4.47 -12.48 -4.98
N VAL A 178 -5.71 -12.07 -5.21
CA VAL A 178 -6.57 -11.41 -4.21
C VAL A 178 -7.82 -12.24 -4.06
N SER A 179 -8.03 -12.83 -2.89
CA SER A 179 -9.05 -13.85 -2.66
C SER A 179 -8.85 -15.01 -3.66
N ASP A 180 -9.81 -15.18 -4.56
CA ASP A 180 -9.97 -16.20 -5.59
C ASP A 180 -9.62 -15.65 -6.99
N ARG A 181 -9.15 -14.41 -7.07
CA ARG A 181 -8.84 -13.71 -8.32
C ARG A 181 -7.34 -13.64 -8.52
N LEU A 182 -6.85 -14.29 -9.58
CA LEU A 182 -5.50 -14.09 -10.10
C LEU A 182 -5.49 -12.84 -10.98
N CYS A 183 -4.54 -11.94 -10.74
CA CYS A 183 -4.39 -10.68 -11.47
C CYS A 183 -2.93 -10.45 -11.84
N HIS A 184 -2.73 -9.68 -12.90
CA HIS A 184 -1.42 -9.27 -13.40
C HIS A 184 -1.39 -7.75 -13.55
N TRP A 185 -0.18 -7.20 -13.57
CA TRP A 185 0.02 -5.80 -13.89
C TRP A 185 0.32 -5.63 -15.38
N GLU A 186 0.02 -4.45 -15.89
CA GLU A 186 0.44 -3.96 -17.20
C GLU A 186 1.00 -2.55 -17.01
N GLU A 187 2.05 -2.19 -17.75
CA GLU A 187 2.61 -0.84 -17.67
C GLU A 187 1.57 0.22 -18.06
N GLY A 188 1.43 1.24 -17.21
CA GLY A 188 0.45 2.30 -17.39
C GLY A 188 -0.99 1.93 -17.08
N LYS A 189 -1.25 0.71 -16.56
CA LYS A 189 -2.59 0.28 -16.13
C LYS A 189 -2.70 0.15 -14.62
N ALA A 190 -3.88 0.51 -14.11
CA ALA A 190 -4.24 0.41 -12.71
C ALA A 190 -4.83 -0.95 -12.37
N LEU A 191 -4.45 -1.48 -11.21
CA LEU A 191 -5.12 -2.56 -10.51
C LEU A 191 -5.61 -2.02 -9.17
N ILE A 192 -6.92 -2.08 -8.92
CA ILE A 192 -7.54 -1.63 -7.67
C ILE A 192 -8.13 -2.82 -6.94
N PHE A 193 -7.75 -3.01 -5.67
CA PHE A 193 -8.21 -4.14 -4.87
C PHE A 193 -8.39 -3.76 -3.39
N ASP A 194 -9.22 -4.53 -2.68
CA ASP A 194 -9.38 -4.42 -1.23
C ASP A 194 -8.37 -5.36 -0.56
N ASP A 195 -7.31 -4.79 0.01
CA ASP A 195 -6.22 -5.55 0.62
C ASP A 195 -6.62 -6.20 1.95
N ALA A 196 -7.79 -5.89 2.50
CA ALA A 196 -8.34 -6.64 3.61
C ALA A 196 -8.94 -7.99 3.19
N TYR A 197 -8.99 -8.33 1.89
CA TYR A 197 -9.02 -9.74 1.47
C TYR A 197 -7.64 -10.39 1.56
N GLU A 198 -7.59 -11.70 1.79
CA GLU A 198 -6.31 -12.41 1.73
C GLU A 198 -5.70 -12.28 0.34
N HIS A 199 -4.44 -11.89 0.29
CA HIS A 199 -3.71 -11.70 -0.95
C HIS A 199 -2.25 -12.10 -0.81
N GLU A 200 -1.65 -12.50 -1.92
CA GLU A 200 -0.23 -12.79 -2.04
C GLU A 200 0.28 -12.27 -3.38
N ALA A 201 1.55 -11.88 -3.45
CA ALA A 201 2.14 -11.31 -4.65
C ALA A 201 3.54 -11.86 -4.87
N TRP A 202 3.91 -12.12 -6.12
CA TRP A 202 5.19 -12.71 -6.45
C TRP A 202 5.81 -12.11 -7.71
N ASN A 203 7.14 -12.21 -7.76
CA ASN A 203 8.00 -11.96 -8.90
C ASN A 203 9.03 -13.09 -8.96
N HIS A 204 8.67 -14.20 -9.60
CA HIS A 204 9.56 -15.33 -9.83
C HIS A 204 10.42 -15.16 -11.10
N SER A 205 10.41 -13.97 -11.73
CA SER A 205 11.28 -13.67 -12.86
C SER A 205 12.70 -13.31 -12.39
N ASP A 206 13.61 -13.18 -13.35
CA ASP A 206 14.98 -12.68 -13.17
C ASP A 206 15.07 -11.14 -13.30
N LYS A 207 13.93 -10.45 -13.41
CA LYS A 207 13.84 -9.00 -13.62
C LYS A 207 13.13 -8.31 -12.47
N VAL A 208 13.36 -7.01 -12.35
CA VAL A 208 12.67 -6.16 -11.38
C VAL A 208 11.23 -5.88 -11.82
N ARG A 209 10.30 -5.86 -10.88
CA ARG A 209 8.92 -5.36 -11.08
C ARG A 209 8.66 -4.16 -10.19
N VAL A 210 8.19 -3.05 -10.75
CA VAL A 210 7.86 -1.83 -10.01
C VAL A 210 6.43 -1.39 -10.27
N VAL A 211 5.72 -1.05 -9.19
CA VAL A 211 4.40 -0.40 -9.24
C VAL A 211 4.43 0.89 -8.42
N LEU A 212 3.62 1.87 -8.81
CA LEU A 212 3.21 2.92 -7.87
C LEU A 212 2.14 2.32 -6.97
N PHE A 213 2.46 2.17 -5.69
CA PHE A 213 1.57 1.67 -4.66
C PHE A 213 0.92 2.86 -3.96
N VAL A 214 -0.42 2.87 -3.90
CA VAL A 214 -1.20 3.91 -3.25
C VAL A 214 -2.31 3.28 -2.42
N ASP A 215 -2.43 3.68 -1.15
CA ASP A 215 -3.68 3.47 -0.40
C ASP A 215 -4.50 4.75 -0.41
N PHE A 216 -5.80 4.63 -0.65
CA PHE A 216 -6.75 5.74 -0.62
C PHE A 216 -7.99 5.36 0.20
N GLU A 217 -8.69 6.36 0.73
CA GLU A 217 -9.88 6.15 1.56
C GLU A 217 -10.99 5.40 0.79
N LYS A 218 -11.48 4.30 1.37
CA LYS A 218 -12.59 3.54 0.80
C LYS A 218 -13.86 4.40 0.78
N PRO A 219 -14.49 4.60 -0.40
CA PRO A 219 -15.74 5.36 -0.48
C PRO A 219 -16.86 4.67 0.30
N THR A 220 -17.36 5.33 1.34
CA THR A 220 -18.43 4.84 2.21
C THR A 220 -19.50 5.92 2.41
N ARG A 221 -20.74 5.49 2.69
CA ARG A 221 -21.87 6.37 3.01
C ARG A 221 -21.96 6.60 4.52
N PHE A 222 -22.67 7.64 4.95
CA PHE A 222 -22.98 7.85 6.36
C PHE A 222 -23.75 6.63 6.93
N PRO A 223 -23.45 6.16 8.15
CA PRO A 223 -22.50 6.73 9.12
C PRO A 223 -21.05 6.26 8.97
N ALA A 224 -20.77 5.29 8.09
CA ALA A 224 -19.44 4.70 7.95
C ALA A 224 -18.38 5.73 7.51
N SER A 225 -18.73 6.69 6.65
CA SER A 225 -17.79 7.74 6.23
C SER A 225 -17.19 8.53 7.39
N LEU A 226 -17.99 8.83 8.42
CA LEU A 226 -17.52 9.54 9.61
C LEU A 226 -16.61 8.64 10.46
N THR A 227 -17.04 7.40 10.71
CA THR A 227 -16.27 6.46 11.54
C THR A 227 -14.96 6.04 10.87
N ASN A 228 -14.99 5.79 9.56
CA ASN A 228 -13.81 5.42 8.77
C ASN A 228 -12.76 6.53 8.81
N LYS A 229 -13.17 7.77 8.53
CA LYS A 229 -12.29 8.94 8.58
C LYS A 229 -11.70 9.14 9.97
N ALA A 230 -12.48 8.94 11.04
CA ALA A 230 -11.99 9.02 12.41
C ALA A 230 -10.91 7.95 12.68
N VAL A 231 -11.15 6.69 12.32
CA VAL A 231 -10.17 5.59 12.50
C VAL A 231 -8.89 5.86 11.70
N LEU A 232 -9.00 6.23 10.43
CA LEU A 232 -7.83 6.51 9.58
C LEU A 232 -7.02 7.70 10.08
N ASN A 233 -7.66 8.74 10.61
CA ASN A 233 -6.96 9.89 11.20
C ASN A 233 -6.29 9.53 12.54
N MET A 234 -6.80 8.53 13.24
CA MET A 234 -6.15 8.01 14.46
C MET A 234 -4.98 7.06 14.17
N ALA A 235 -4.92 6.48 12.96
CA ALA A 235 -3.88 5.53 12.58
C ALA A 235 -2.45 6.11 12.73
N VAL A 236 -2.27 7.42 12.52
CA VAL A 236 -0.99 8.12 12.72
C VAL A 236 -0.46 8.03 14.16
N PHE A 237 -1.33 7.78 15.13
CA PHE A 237 -0.95 7.65 16.55
C PHE A 237 -0.59 6.21 16.94
N THR A 238 -0.81 5.25 16.04
CA THR A 238 -0.39 3.87 16.29
C THR A 238 1.14 3.79 16.36
N PRO A 239 1.71 2.97 17.27
CA PRO A 239 3.17 2.78 17.36
C PRO A 239 3.78 2.40 16.02
N PHE A 240 3.07 1.59 15.23
CA PHE A 240 3.47 1.12 13.91
C PHE A 240 3.74 2.25 12.91
N ILE A 241 2.77 3.16 12.69
CA ILE A 241 2.96 4.28 11.75
C ILE A 241 4.06 5.23 12.24
N ARG A 242 4.17 5.44 13.56
CA ARG A 242 5.21 6.31 14.14
C ARG A 242 6.61 5.70 14.05
N GLU A 243 6.74 4.40 14.31
CA GLU A 243 8.00 3.66 14.15
C GLU A 243 8.43 3.65 12.70
N GLY A 244 7.49 3.37 11.79
CA GLY A 244 7.80 3.36 10.38
C GLY A 244 8.19 4.71 9.82
N TYR A 245 7.52 5.77 10.29
CA TYR A 245 7.94 7.14 9.98
C TYR A 245 9.35 7.46 10.49
N LYS A 246 9.69 7.07 11.73
CA LYS A 246 11.04 7.28 12.28
C LYS A 246 12.11 6.54 11.47
N ALA A 247 11.85 5.29 11.11
CA ALA A 247 12.74 4.49 10.28
C ALA A 247 12.93 5.11 8.89
N HIS A 248 11.83 5.58 8.28
CA HIS A 248 11.89 6.29 7.01
C HIS A 248 12.70 7.60 7.11
N LYS A 249 12.48 8.44 8.12
CA LYS A 249 13.25 9.69 8.33
C LYS A 249 14.74 9.43 8.57
N ALA A 250 15.08 8.35 9.27
CA ALA A 250 16.47 7.95 9.46
C ALA A 250 17.12 7.58 8.12
N TRP A 251 16.42 6.80 7.28
CA TRP A 251 16.86 6.49 5.93
C TRP A 251 17.00 7.74 5.06
N GLU A 252 16.01 8.66 5.05
CA GLU A 252 16.08 9.90 4.29
C GLU A 252 17.33 10.71 4.64
N LYS A 253 17.65 10.82 5.93
CA LYS A 253 18.86 11.54 6.38
C LYS A 253 20.14 10.91 5.82
N MET A 254 20.20 9.58 5.68
CA MET A 254 21.35 8.91 5.06
C MET A 254 21.37 9.15 3.55
N PHE A 255 20.25 8.87 2.87
CA PHE A 255 20.13 8.94 1.41
C PHE A 255 20.33 10.36 0.85
N TYR A 256 19.83 11.38 1.53
CA TYR A 256 19.94 12.79 1.14
C TYR A 256 21.10 13.54 1.83
N GLY A 257 21.52 13.09 3.01
CA GLY A 257 22.53 13.78 3.82
C GLY A 257 23.96 13.62 3.29
N GLU A 258 24.28 12.52 2.62
CA GLU A 258 25.59 12.35 1.97
C GLU A 258 25.83 13.39 0.86
N GLY A 259 24.77 13.86 0.20
CA GLY A 259 24.83 14.91 -0.83
C GLY A 259 25.03 16.33 -0.29
N ARG A 260 24.86 16.59 1.02
CA ARG A 260 25.08 17.93 1.61
C ARG A 260 26.51 18.17 2.09
N LYS A 261 27.37 17.14 2.13
CA LYS A 261 28.77 17.31 2.55
C LYS A 261 29.69 17.91 1.47
N HIS A 262 29.18 18.16 0.27
CA HIS A 262 29.94 18.72 -0.86
C HIS A 262 29.26 19.91 -1.56
N ARG A 263 28.50 20.71 -0.80
CA ARG A 263 28.07 22.05 -1.25
C ARG A 263 28.66 23.13 -0.34
#